data_AF-A0A257HE55-F1
#
_entry.id   AF-A0A257HE55-F1
#
_cell.length_a   1.000
_cell.length_b   1.000
_cell.length_c   1.000
_cell.angle_alpha   90.00
_cell.angle_beta   90.00
_cell.angle_gamma   90.00
#
_symmetry.space_group_name_H-M   'P 1'
#
loop_
_entity.id
_entity.type
_entity.pdbx_description
1 polymer ?
#
loop_
_entity_poly.entity_id
_entity_poly.type
_entity_poly.pdbx_seq_one_letter_code
_entity_poly.pdbx_strand_id
1 'polypeptide(L)' 'MNDRAAVKSILDTLFLIKAQLHDDETALLRSILSIAIMESEDLLEDYSKNIDASVERPRRAGKR' A
#
# COMPACT_ATOMS: atom_id res chain seq x y z
N MET A 1 5.56 15.87 3.66
CA MET A 1 5.17 14.53 4.14
C MET A 1 5.64 13.55 3.07
N ASN A 2 6.35 12.46 3.42
CA ASN A 2 6.75 11.46 2.42
C ASN A 2 5.47 10.78 1.92
N ASP A 3 5.23 10.73 0.60
CA ASP A 3 4.03 10.14 0.01
C ASP A 3 3.81 8.70 0.50
N ARG A 4 4.90 7.94 0.72
CA ARG A 4 4.82 6.59 1.30
C ARG A 4 4.26 6.59 2.72
N ALA A 5 4.63 7.57 3.54
CA ALA A 5 4.10 7.69 4.89
C ALA A 5 2.62 8.11 4.88
N ALA A 6 2.22 8.93 3.91
CA ALA A 6 0.83 9.30 3.70
C ALA A 6 -0.03 8.07 3.33
N VAL A 7 0.41 7.27 2.35
CA VAL A 7 -0.31 6.07 1.91
C VAL A 7 -0.41 5.05 3.04
N LYS A 8 0.67 4.83 3.80
CA LYS A 8 0.63 3.94 4.97
C LYS A 8 -0.38 4.42 6.01
N SER A 9 -0.41 5.72 6.32
CA SER A 9 -1.39 6.28 7.26
C SER A 9 -2.84 6.12 6.77
N ILE A 10 -3.07 6.21 5.45
CA ILE A 10 -4.39 5.98 4.86
C ILE A 10 -4.78 4.51 5.02
N LEU A 11 -3.89 3.58 4.70
CA LEU A 11 -4.12 2.13 4.87
C LEU A 11 -4.44 1.79 6.33
N ASP A 12 -3.65 2.28 7.28
CA ASP A 12 -3.89 2.07 8.72
C ASP A 12 -5.28 2.57 9.13
N THR A 13 -5.71 3.71 8.58
CA THR A 13 -7.05 4.27 8.82
C THR A 13 -8.15 3.37 8.24
N LEU A 14 -7.96 2.83 7.03
CA LEU A 14 -8.92 1.91 6.40
C LEU A 14 -9.05 0.60 7.19
N PHE A 15 -7.94 0.08 7.73
CA PHE A 15 -7.97 -1.08 8.63
C PHE A 15 -8.77 -0.79 9.90
N LEU A 16 -8.58 0.38 10.50
CA LEU A 16 -9.36 0.80 11.67
C LEU A 16 -10.85 0.89 11.36
N ILE A 17 -11.22 1.54 10.25
CA ILE A 17 -12.63 1.65 9.81
C ILE A 17 -13.22 0.25 9.60
N LYS A 18 -12.54 -0.60 8.83
CA LYS A 18 -12.98 -1.97 8.54
C LYS A 18 -13.20 -2.78 9.83
N ALA A 19 -12.32 -2.62 10.82
CA ALA A 19 -12.44 -3.32 12.11
C ALA A 19 -13.69 -2.90 12.91
N GLN A 20 -14.21 -1.68 12.69
CA GLN A 20 -15.46 -1.23 13.31
C GLN A 20 -16.71 -1.76 12.59
N LEU A 21 -16.58 -2.30 11.38
CA LEU A 21 -17.71 -2.84 10.60
C LEU A 21 -17.90 -4.33 10.92
N HIS A 22 -18.61 -4.62 12.02
CA HIS A 22 -18.89 -5.99 12.46
C HIS A 22 -20.30 -6.46 12.10
N ASP A 23 -21.23 -5.55 11.83
CA ASP A 23 -22.62 -5.84 11.45
C ASP A 23 -22.72 -6.51 10.06
N ASP A 24 -23.67 -7.43 9.90
CA ASP A 24 -23.99 -8.09 8.63
C ASP A 24 -24.51 -7.08 7.59
N GLU A 25 -25.21 -6.02 8.01
CA GLU A 25 -25.64 -4.94 7.11
C GLU A 25 -24.43 -4.23 6.45
N THR A 26 -23.27 -4.28 7.09
CA THR A 26 -22.03 -3.66 6.61
C THR A 26 -21.10 -4.66 5.89
N ALA A 27 -21.53 -5.91 5.66
CA ALA A 27 -20.72 -6.96 5.05
C ALA A 27 -20.20 -6.58 3.65
N LEU A 28 -21.04 -5.92 2.84
CA LEU A 28 -20.62 -5.43 1.52
C LEU A 28 -19.52 -4.37 1.64
N LEU A 29 -19.69 -3.39 2.53
CA LEU A 29 -18.70 -2.34 2.76
C LEU A 29 -17.37 -2.90 3.26
N ARG A 30 -17.41 -3.88 4.17
CA ARG A 30 -16.24 -4.61 4.67
C ARG A 30 -15.51 -5.34 3.55
N SER A 31 -16.25 -5.90 2.60
CA SER A 31 -15.68 -6.59 1.42
C SER A 31 -15.03 -5.59 0.46
N ILE A 32 -15.69 -4.47 0.17
CA ILE A 32 -15.13 -3.39 -0.67
C ILE A 32 -13.84 -2.84 -0.05
N LEU A 33 -13.84 -2.57 1.26
CA LEU A 33 -12.65 -2.11 1.97
C LEU A 33 -11.52 -3.13 1.92
N SER A 34 -11.84 -4.43 2.00
CA SER A 34 -10.83 -5.48 1.91
C SER A 34 -10.14 -5.51 0.55
N ILE A 35 -10.91 -5.36 -0.53
CA ILE A 35 -10.37 -5.29 -1.90
C ILE A 35 -9.51 -4.03 -2.06
N ALA A 36 -10.01 -2.88 -1.62
CA ALA A 36 -9.28 -1.62 -1.75
C ALA A 36 -7.95 -1.60 -0.97
N ILE A 37 -7.93 -2.20 0.24
CA ILE A 37 -6.72 -2.35 1.04
C ILE A 37 -5.70 -3.24 0.32
N MET A 38 -6.12 -4.42 -0.14
CA MET A 38 -5.25 -5.38 -0.83
C MET A 38 -4.61 -4.78 -2.09
N GLU A 39 -5.41 -4.17 -2.98
CA GLU A 39 -4.90 -3.52 -4.20
C GLU A 39 -3.93 -2.38 -3.88
N SER A 40 -4.17 -1.65 -2.78
CA SER A 40 -3.29 -0.56 -2.35
C SER A 40 -1.97 -1.09 -1.77
N GLU A 41 -1.98 -2.23 -1.08
CA GLU A 41 -0.78 -2.91 -0.60
C GLU A 41 0.06 -3.44 -1.77
N ASP A 42 -0.57 -4.06 -2.77
CA ASP A 42 0.09 -4.54 -3.99
C ASP A 42 0.78 -3.39 -4.75
N LEU A 43 0.07 -2.27 -4.93
CA LEU A 43 0.64 -1.07 -5.56
C LEU A 43 1.84 -0.52 -4.78
N LEU A 44 1.78 -0.51 -3.44
CA LEU A 44 2.92 -0.09 -2.61
C LEU A 44 4.14 -1.00 -2.75
N GLU A 45 3.91 -2.31 -2.87
CA GLU A 45 4.98 -3.27 -3.09
C GLU A 45 5.66 -3.04 -4.45
N ASP A 46 4.86 -2.83 -5.50
CA ASP A 46 5.35 -2.53 -6.85
C ASP A 46 6.10 -1.20 -6.92
N TYR A 47 5.60 -0.15 -6.26
CA TYR A 47 6.33 1.11 -6.13
C TYR A 47 7.68 0.92 -5.43
N SER A 48 7.71 0.10 -4.37
CA SER A 48 8.96 -0.18 -3.64
C SER A 48 9.97 -0.92 -4.52
N LYS A 49 9.54 -1.96 -5.25
CA LYS A 49 10.38 -2.70 -6.22
C LYS A 49 10.94 -1.80 -7.31
N ASN A 50 10.12 -0.89 -7.85
CA ASN A 50 10.54 0.04 -8.91
C ASN A 50 11.57 1.07 -8.42
N ILE A 51 11.42 1.56 -7.19
CA ILE A 51 12.41 2.44 -6.57
C ILE A 51 13.73 1.69 -6.38
N ASP A 52 13.71 0.49 -5.81
CA ASP A 52 14.94 -0.30 -5.56
C ASP A 52 15.67 -0.63 -6.87
N ALA A 53 14.93 -1.02 -7.92
CA ALA A 53 15.48 -1.26 -9.25
C ALA A 53 16.12 -0.01 -9.88
N SER A 54 15.59 1.18 -9.60
CA SER A 54 16.14 2.45 -10.07
C SER A 54 17.44 2.84 -9.34
N VAL A 55 17.58 2.47 -8.06
CA VAL A 55 18.77 2.76 -7.23
C VAL A 55 19.93 1.83 -7.54
N GLU A 56 19.67 0.61 -8.00
CA GLU A 56 20.72 -0.37 -8.29
C GLU A 56 21.42 -0.17 -9.65
N ARG A 57 20.72 0.38 -10.66
CA ARG A 57 21.31 0.69 -11.99
C ARG A 57 22.48 1.69 -11.97
N PRO A 58 22.47 2.79 -11.18
CA PRO A 58 23.58 3.73 -11.15
C PRO A 58 24.90 3.14 -10.62
N ARG A 59 24.86 2.09 -9.77
CA ARG A 59 26.07 1.54 -9.13
C ARG A 59 26.93 0.65 -10.04
N ARG A 60 26.37 0.10 -11.12
CA ARG A 60 27.11 -0.81 -12.02
C ARG A 60 27.90 -0.10 -13.12
N ALA A 61 27.70 1.20 -13.31
CA ALA A 61 28.38 1.98 -14.37
C ALA A 61 29.79 2.48 -13.98
N GLY A 62 30.24 2.27 -12.74
CA GLY A 62 31.49 2.84 -12.19
C GLY A 62 32.69 1.90 -12.05
N LYS A 63 32.70 0.72 -12.67
CA LYS A 63 33.88 -0.16 -12.70
C LYS A 63 34.35 -0.36 -14.15
N ARG A 64 35.18 0.57 -14.62
CA ARG A 64 36.10 0.38 -15.73
C ARG A 64 37.46 0.86 -15.30
#